data_AF-A0A4U9Y9T7-F1
#
_entry.id   AF-A0A4U9Y9T7-F1
#
_cell.length_a   1.000
_cell.length_b   1.000
_cell.length_c   1.000
_cell.angle_alpha   90.00
_cell.angle_beta   90.00
_cell.angle_gamma   90.00
#
_symmetry.space_group_name_H-M   'P 1'
#
loop_
_entity.id
_entity.type
_entity.pdbx_description
1 polymer ?
#
loop_
_entity_poly.entity_id
_entity_poly.type
_entity_poly.pdbx_seq_one_letter_code
_entity_poly.pdbx_strand_id
1 'polypeptide(L)'
;MKRIIPVYIFQQVNVLLVSLYLLKFLCTGELIILEILYGASLISFLWMYGQRKQAHKVNMKSRMKWLGIGFISLLIISLCFSLIHAQGTTNQANLIGLQHRVPWFSFLLFLINASMVEEFLYREIIWNLVRKLDIRVALTSVLFALVHHPGTILAWCLYVSLGMFLGMVRYKSDLWGSMGLHLVWNLLVYSLLLF
;
A
#
# COMPACT_ATOMS: atom_id res chain seq x y z
N MET A 1 -4.55 20.56 2.69
CA MET A 1 -3.30 20.49 3.47
C MET A 1 -3.47 19.90 4.87
N LYS A 2 -4.41 20.39 5.73
CA LYS A 2 -4.58 19.91 7.13
C LYS A 2 -4.74 18.39 7.33
N ARG A 3 -5.17 17.63 6.30
CA ARG A 3 -5.39 16.17 6.37
C ARG A 3 -4.23 15.32 5.86
N ILE A 4 -3.23 15.92 5.20
CA ILE A 4 -2.04 15.19 4.72
C ILE A 4 -1.13 14.86 5.90
N ILE A 5 -1.00 15.81 6.85
CA ILE A 5 -0.11 15.68 8.01
C ILE A 5 -0.45 14.45 8.86
N PRO A 6 -1.71 14.21 9.29
CA PRO A 6 -2.05 13.00 10.05
C PRO A 6 -1.72 11.70 9.31
N VAL A 7 -1.98 11.64 8.00
CA VAL A 7 -1.71 10.44 7.18
C VAL A 7 -0.21 10.21 7.01
N TYR A 8 0.56 11.28 6.84
CA TYR A 8 2.02 11.19 6.82
C TYR A 8 2.55 10.69 8.16
N ILE A 9 2.00 11.16 9.29
CA ILE A 9 2.35 10.66 10.62
C ILE A 9 2.07 9.16 10.72
N PHE A 10 0.89 8.68 10.28
CA PHE A 10 0.59 7.25 10.22
C PHE A 10 1.68 6.48 9.45
N GLN A 11 2.03 6.94 8.23
CA GLN A 11 3.09 6.31 7.43
C GLN A 11 4.42 6.22 8.19
N GLN A 12 4.85 7.31 8.83
CA GLN A 12 6.12 7.34 9.56
C GLN A 12 6.09 6.50 10.84
N VAL A 13 4.98 6.47 11.56
CA VAL A 13 4.85 5.67 12.79
C VAL A 13 4.95 4.18 12.48
N ASN A 14 4.32 3.70 11.40
CA ASN A 14 4.42 2.28 11.00
C ASN A 14 5.88 1.85 10.78
N VAL A 15 6.67 2.68 10.08
CA VAL A 15 8.11 2.43 9.86
C VAL A 15 8.91 2.57 11.15
N LEU A 16 8.57 3.54 11.99
CA LEU A 16 9.24 3.79 13.27
C LEU A 16 9.13 2.60 14.22
N LEU A 17 7.95 1.97 14.33
CA LEU A 17 7.74 0.82 15.21
C LEU A 17 8.70 -0.33 14.87
N VAL A 18 8.77 -0.70 13.58
CA VAL A 18 9.71 -1.71 13.09
C VAL A 18 11.16 -1.27 13.31
N SER A 19 11.47 0.01 13.09
CA SER A 19 12.83 0.54 13.29
C SER A 19 13.28 0.47 14.76
N LEU A 20 12.41 0.82 15.71
CA LEU A 20 12.70 0.74 17.14
C LEU A 20 12.94 -0.71 17.59
N TYR A 21 12.19 -1.67 17.04
CA TYR A 21 12.46 -3.09 17.27
C TYR A 21 13.83 -3.52 16.73
N LEU A 22 14.18 -3.12 15.51
CA LEU A 22 15.49 -3.45 14.92
C LEU A 22 16.66 -2.85 15.72
N LEU A 23 16.46 -1.65 16.28
CA LEU A 23 17.40 -0.97 17.17
C LEU A 23 17.39 -1.51 18.62
N LYS A 24 16.62 -2.57 18.89
CA LYS A 24 16.52 -3.24 20.20
C LYS A 24 15.91 -2.38 21.32
N PHE A 25 15.14 -1.34 20.95
CA PHE A 25 14.35 -0.56 21.91
C PHE A 25 13.00 -1.21 22.24
N LEU A 26 12.52 -2.15 21.42
CA LEU A 26 11.27 -2.88 21.65
C LEU A 26 11.54 -4.39 21.67
N CYS A 27 10.87 -5.08 22.59
CA CYS A 27 10.73 -6.53 22.57
C CYS A 27 9.64 -6.95 21.58
N THR A 28 9.63 -8.23 21.20
CA THR A 28 8.63 -8.78 20.25
C THR A 28 7.19 -8.55 20.70
N GLY A 29 6.89 -8.75 21.99
CA GLY A 29 5.54 -8.53 22.53
C GLY A 29 5.11 -7.06 22.43
N GLU A 30 6.01 -6.12 22.72
CA GLU A 30 5.74 -4.68 22.64
C GLU A 30 5.49 -4.25 21.20
N LEU A 31 6.29 -4.73 20.25
CA LEU A 31 6.09 -4.45 18.82
C LEU A 31 4.70 -4.93 18.36
N ILE A 32 4.31 -6.18 18.69
CA ILE A 32 3.00 -6.72 18.31
C ILE A 32 1.86 -5.86 18.87
N ILE A 33 1.93 -5.50 20.15
CA ILE A 33 0.90 -4.67 20.79
C ILE A 33 0.82 -3.31 20.12
N LEU A 34 1.95 -2.65 19.87
CA LEU A 34 2.01 -1.34 19.23
C LEU A 34 1.50 -1.37 17.78
N GLU A 35 1.82 -2.41 17.00
CA GLU A 35 1.31 -2.61 15.63
C GLU A 35 -0.22 -2.83 15.61
N ILE A 36 -0.76 -3.58 16.59
CA ILE A 36 -2.21 -3.77 16.73
C ILE A 36 -2.89 -2.46 17.13
N LEU A 37 -2.35 -1.73 18.10
CA LEU A 37 -2.87 -0.43 18.53
C LEU A 37 -2.83 0.59 17.40
N TYR A 38 -1.73 0.61 16.64
CA TYR A 38 -1.59 1.39 15.42
C TYR A 38 -2.70 1.03 14.43
N GLY A 39 -2.87 -0.25 14.10
CA GLY A 39 -3.87 -0.70 13.13
C GLY A 39 -5.30 -0.36 13.57
N ALA A 40 -5.62 -0.55 14.85
CA ALA A 40 -6.90 -0.16 15.42
C ALA A 40 -7.13 1.36 15.30
N SER A 41 -6.14 2.18 15.63
CA SER A 41 -6.22 3.64 15.52
C SER A 41 -6.40 4.10 14.07
N LEU A 42 -5.74 3.44 13.11
CA LEU A 42 -5.88 3.69 11.68
C LEU A 42 -7.29 3.34 11.21
N ILE A 43 -7.82 2.17 11.59
CA ILE A 43 -9.19 1.76 11.25
C ILE A 43 -10.20 2.77 11.82
N SER A 44 -10.06 3.18 13.08
CA SER A 44 -10.92 4.20 13.69
C SER A 44 -10.83 5.53 12.93
N PHE A 45 -9.63 5.96 12.54
CA PHE A 45 -9.43 7.17 11.75
C PHE A 45 -10.11 7.08 10.37
N LEU A 46 -9.94 5.98 9.65
CA LEU A 46 -10.57 5.73 8.35
C LEU A 46 -12.10 5.70 8.47
N TRP A 47 -12.62 5.08 9.52
CA TRP A 47 -14.05 5.01 9.79
C TRP A 47 -14.65 6.40 10.05
N MET A 48 -14.04 7.18 10.96
CA MET A 48 -14.44 8.56 11.23
C MET A 48 -14.38 9.43 9.98
N TYR A 49 -13.37 9.23 9.13
CA TYR A 49 -13.26 9.94 7.86
C TYR A 49 -14.38 9.55 6.88
N GLY A 50 -14.66 8.25 6.74
CA GLY A 50 -15.70 7.72 5.87
C GLY A 50 -17.11 8.22 6.24
N GLN A 51 -17.42 8.29 7.53
CA GLN A 51 -18.71 8.82 8.00
C GLN A 51 -18.93 10.28 7.58
N ARG A 52 -17.89 11.13 7.60
CA ARG A 52 -18.01 12.54 7.19
C ARG A 52 -18.26 12.73 5.69
N LYS A 53 -17.95 11.74 4.85
CA LYS A 53 -17.98 11.88 3.39
C LYS A 53 -19.22 11.29 2.72
N GLN A 54 -20.17 10.73 3.48
CA GLN A 54 -21.30 9.95 2.94
C GLN A 54 -20.86 9.00 1.82
N ALA A 55 -19.94 8.09 2.16
CA ALA A 55 -19.29 7.21 1.17
C ALA A 55 -20.33 6.51 0.27
N HIS A 56 -20.16 6.65 -1.04
CA HIS A 56 -21.00 5.97 -2.02
C HIS A 56 -20.88 4.45 -1.84
N LYS A 57 -22.01 3.78 -1.61
CA LYS A 57 -22.05 2.34 -1.33
C LYS A 57 -21.90 1.57 -2.64
N VAL A 58 -20.71 1.03 -2.89
CA VAL A 58 -20.44 0.19 -4.05
C VAL A 58 -20.96 -1.23 -3.81
N ASN A 59 -21.52 -1.85 -4.85
CA ASN A 59 -21.95 -3.25 -4.81
C ASN A 59 -20.75 -4.19 -4.61
N MET A 60 -20.86 -5.12 -3.65
CA MET A 60 -19.82 -6.12 -3.36
C MET A 60 -19.43 -6.95 -4.60
N LYS A 61 -20.39 -7.30 -5.47
CA LYS A 61 -20.11 -8.03 -6.72
C LYS A 61 -19.18 -7.23 -7.65
N SER A 62 -19.42 -5.91 -7.75
CA SER A 62 -18.57 -5.03 -8.55
C SER A 62 -17.17 -4.91 -7.95
N ARG A 63 -17.07 -4.75 -6.63
CA ARG A 63 -15.79 -4.70 -5.92
C ARG A 63 -14.98 -5.97 -6.16
N MET A 64 -15.59 -7.15 -6.00
CA MET A 64 -14.91 -8.43 -6.21
C MET A 64 -14.45 -8.61 -7.67
N LYS A 65 -15.27 -8.20 -8.64
CA LYS A 65 -14.89 -8.23 -10.07
C LYS A 65 -13.64 -7.39 -10.34
N TRP A 66 -13.60 -6.16 -9.85
CA TRP A 66 -12.46 -5.26 -10.08
C TRP A 66 -11.23 -5.64 -9.27
N LEU A 67 -11.40 -6.22 -8.08
CA LEU A 67 -10.32 -6.86 -7.31
C LEU A 67 -9.66 -7.96 -8.13
N GLY A 68 -10.44 -8.89 -8.70
CA GLY A 68 -9.92 -10.00 -9.52
C GLY A 68 -9.21 -9.52 -10.79
N ILE A 69 -9.82 -8.59 -11.54
CA ILE A 69 -9.19 -7.99 -12.74
C ILE A 69 -7.89 -7.28 -12.36
N GLY A 70 -7.91 -6.48 -11.29
CA GLY A 70 -6.74 -5.77 -10.82
C GLY A 70 -5.62 -6.74 -10.42
N PHE A 71 -5.94 -7.78 -9.66
CA PHE A 71 -4.97 -8.79 -9.21
C PHE A 71 -4.29 -9.51 -10.38
N ILE A 72 -5.08 -10.00 -11.35
CA ILE A 72 -4.54 -10.62 -12.57
C ILE A 72 -3.65 -9.63 -13.34
N SER A 73 -4.04 -8.36 -13.39
CA SER A 73 -3.26 -7.34 -14.09
C SER A 73 -1.93 -7.03 -13.39
N LEU A 74 -1.91 -6.89 -12.05
CA LEU A 74 -0.68 -6.71 -11.29
C LEU A 74 0.27 -7.92 -11.47
N LEU A 75 -0.29 -9.13 -11.51
CA LEU A 75 0.47 -10.36 -11.74
C LEU A 75 1.11 -10.37 -13.14
N ILE A 76 0.32 -10.12 -14.20
CA ILE A 76 0.81 -10.08 -15.58
C ILE A 76 1.91 -9.01 -15.74
N ILE A 77 1.66 -7.80 -15.24
CA ILE A 77 2.65 -6.71 -15.28
C ILE A 77 3.95 -7.16 -14.62
N SER A 78 3.86 -7.67 -13.40
CA SER A 78 5.05 -8.05 -12.64
C SER A 78 5.83 -9.19 -13.30
N LEU A 79 5.14 -10.15 -13.92
CA LEU A 79 5.75 -11.20 -14.72
C LEU A 79 6.44 -10.64 -15.97
N CYS A 80 5.78 -9.76 -16.74
CA CYS A 80 6.37 -9.12 -17.92
C CYS A 80 7.64 -8.34 -17.57
N PHE A 81 7.61 -7.57 -16.49
CA PHE A 81 8.77 -6.82 -16.01
C PHE A 81 9.87 -7.74 -15.44
N SER A 82 9.51 -8.91 -14.90
CA SER A 82 10.48 -9.95 -14.50
C SER A 82 11.27 -10.49 -15.68
N LEU A 83 10.60 -10.77 -16.81
CA LEU A 83 11.25 -11.31 -18.02
C LEU A 83 12.30 -10.36 -18.63
N ILE A 84 12.15 -9.05 -18.40
CA ILE A 84 13.11 -8.02 -18.87
C ILE A 84 14.07 -7.55 -17.78
N HIS A 85 14.24 -8.34 -16.71
CA HIS A 85 15.16 -8.10 -15.60
C HIS A 85 14.95 -6.75 -14.89
N ALA A 86 13.70 -6.30 -14.77
CA ALA A 86 13.38 -5.11 -13.97
C ALA A 86 13.34 -5.39 -12.44
N GLN A 87 13.55 -6.65 -12.03
CA GLN A 87 13.45 -7.11 -10.64
C GLN A 87 14.77 -6.88 -9.89
N GLY A 88 14.70 -6.62 -8.58
CA GLY A 88 15.85 -6.20 -7.77
C GLY A 88 15.82 -4.72 -7.36
N THR A 89 14.62 -4.17 -7.12
CA THR A 89 14.49 -2.78 -6.66
C THR A 89 15.05 -2.64 -5.23
N THR A 90 15.57 -1.46 -4.90
CA THR A 90 16.05 -1.16 -3.54
C THR A 90 14.97 -1.40 -2.50
N ASN A 91 13.71 -1.08 -2.81
CA ASN A 91 12.58 -1.34 -1.94
C ASN A 91 12.37 -2.84 -1.70
N GLN A 92 12.35 -3.66 -2.77
CA GLN A 92 12.19 -5.11 -2.63
C GLN A 92 13.34 -5.74 -1.83
N ALA A 93 14.58 -5.33 -2.08
CA ALA A 93 15.74 -5.79 -1.30
C ALA A 93 15.63 -5.43 0.18
N ASN A 94 15.19 -4.19 0.49
CA ASN A 94 14.96 -3.75 1.86
C ASN A 94 13.85 -4.58 2.54
N LEU A 95 12.73 -4.83 1.85
CA LEU A 95 11.63 -5.63 2.39
C LEU A 95 12.05 -7.07 2.68
N ILE A 96 12.81 -7.71 1.79
CA ILE A 96 13.38 -9.05 2.02
C ILE A 96 14.29 -9.03 3.26
N GLY A 97 15.18 -8.04 3.36
CA GLY A 97 16.05 -7.88 4.52
C GLY A 97 15.30 -7.63 5.83
N LEU A 98 14.13 -6.98 5.79
CA LEU A 98 13.28 -6.77 6.96
C LEU A 98 12.51 -8.04 7.35
N GLN A 99 11.98 -8.76 6.37
CA GLN A 99 11.20 -9.99 6.57
C GLN A 99 11.95 -11.05 7.38
N HIS A 100 13.27 -11.19 7.18
CA HIS A 100 14.08 -12.14 7.96
C HIS A 100 14.50 -11.64 9.35
N ARG A 101 14.38 -10.34 9.63
CA ARG A 101 14.84 -9.71 10.89
C ARG A 101 13.70 -9.34 11.84
N VAL A 102 12.48 -9.26 11.35
CA VAL A 102 11.28 -8.86 12.10
C VAL A 102 10.40 -10.10 12.32
N PRO A 103 9.76 -10.27 13.50
CA PRO A 103 8.82 -11.35 13.74
C PRO A 103 7.74 -11.39 12.65
N TRP A 104 7.49 -12.57 12.09
CA TRP A 104 6.61 -12.74 10.93
C TRP A 104 5.23 -12.10 11.11
N PHE A 105 4.66 -12.18 12.33
CA PHE A 105 3.35 -11.61 12.63
C PHE A 105 3.39 -10.08 12.67
N SER A 106 4.42 -9.47 13.24
CA SER A 106 4.62 -8.01 13.21
C SER A 106 4.86 -7.52 11.79
N PHE A 107 5.63 -8.26 10.98
CA PHE A 107 5.85 -7.92 9.58
C PHE A 107 4.55 -7.99 8.76
N LEU A 108 3.70 -8.99 9.03
CA LEU A 108 2.37 -9.09 8.44
C LEU A 108 1.50 -7.88 8.78
N LEU A 109 1.48 -7.45 10.06
CA LEU A 109 0.76 -6.25 10.49
C LEU A 109 1.31 -4.99 9.81
N PHE A 110 2.65 -4.86 9.73
CA PHE A 110 3.31 -3.76 9.03
C PHE A 110 2.85 -3.66 7.56
N LEU A 111 2.75 -4.78 6.83
CA LEU A 111 2.27 -4.80 5.44
C LEU A 111 0.79 -4.42 5.32
N ILE A 112 -0.06 -4.90 6.24
CA ILE A 112 -1.48 -4.53 6.29
C ILE A 112 -1.62 -3.01 6.51
N ASN A 113 -0.91 -2.51 7.51
CA ASN A 113 -0.87 -1.12 7.91
C ASN A 113 -0.37 -0.22 6.76
N ALA A 114 0.73 -0.59 6.12
CA ALA A 114 1.29 0.15 4.98
C ALA A 114 0.31 0.21 3.80
N SER A 115 -0.26 -0.93 3.41
CA SER A 115 -1.23 -1.00 2.30
C SER A 115 -2.43 -0.07 2.52
N MET A 116 -2.93 0.00 3.76
CA MET A 116 -4.06 0.87 4.11
C MET A 116 -3.67 2.35 4.06
N VAL A 117 -2.54 2.75 4.66
CA VAL A 117 -2.13 4.16 4.69
C VAL A 117 -1.79 4.68 3.31
N GLU A 118 -1.05 3.91 2.52
CA GLU A 118 -0.64 4.33 1.18
C GLU A 118 -1.85 4.55 0.27
N GLU A 119 -2.79 3.61 0.24
CA GLU A 119 -4.00 3.77 -0.56
C GLU A 119 -4.86 4.93 -0.03
N PHE A 120 -4.94 5.13 1.29
CA PHE A 120 -5.61 6.31 1.83
C PHE A 120 -4.94 7.62 1.40
N LEU A 121 -3.61 7.69 1.43
CA LEU A 121 -2.86 8.87 1.02
C LEU A 121 -3.05 9.15 -0.48
N TYR A 122 -2.76 8.18 -1.33
CA TYR A 122 -2.71 8.39 -2.77
C TYR A 122 -4.10 8.34 -3.41
N ARG A 123 -4.94 7.37 -3.04
CA ARG A 123 -6.25 7.12 -3.67
C ARG A 123 -7.42 7.79 -2.98
N GLU A 124 -7.19 8.46 -1.85
CA GLU A 124 -8.21 9.27 -1.19
C GLU A 124 -7.75 10.71 -0.95
N ILE A 125 -6.64 10.97 -0.27
CA ILE A 125 -6.25 12.36 0.01
C ILE A 125 -5.78 13.10 -1.25
N ILE A 126 -4.75 12.59 -1.94
CA ILE A 126 -4.18 13.23 -3.14
C ILE A 126 -5.15 13.12 -4.32
N TRP A 127 -5.82 11.97 -4.48
CA TRP A 127 -6.83 11.75 -5.50
C TRP A 127 -7.91 12.84 -5.54
N ASN A 128 -8.35 13.32 -4.37
CA ASN A 128 -9.40 14.34 -4.29
C ASN A 128 -8.87 15.79 -4.42
N LEU A 129 -7.55 16.01 -4.54
CA LEU A 129 -6.98 17.34 -4.82
C LEU A 129 -7.14 17.78 -6.27
N VAL A 130 -7.26 16.80 -7.18
CA VAL A 130 -7.37 17.03 -8.62
C VAL A 130 -8.82 16.75 -9.06
N ARG A 131 -9.32 17.46 -10.08
CA ARG A 131 -10.68 17.23 -10.62
C ARG A 131 -10.74 16.19 -11.74
N LYS A 132 -9.83 16.27 -12.72
CA LYS A 132 -9.84 15.40 -13.91
C LYS A 132 -9.29 14.00 -13.60
N LEU A 133 -9.98 12.96 -14.08
CA LEU A 133 -9.70 11.55 -13.73
C LEU A 133 -8.35 11.06 -14.25
N ASP A 134 -8.05 11.36 -15.50
CA ASP A 134 -6.76 11.09 -16.15
C ASP A 134 -5.58 11.63 -15.32
N ILE A 135 -5.68 12.89 -14.88
CA ILE A 135 -4.66 13.53 -14.05
C ILE A 135 -4.60 12.89 -12.66
N ARG A 136 -5.75 12.51 -12.05
CA ARG A 136 -5.77 11.80 -10.75
C ARG A 136 -4.99 10.49 -10.81
N VAL A 137 -5.30 9.68 -11.81
CA VAL A 137 -4.64 8.37 -11.99
C VAL A 137 -3.15 8.60 -12.25
N ALA A 138 -2.79 9.47 -13.20
CA ALA A 138 -1.39 9.73 -13.53
C ALA A 138 -0.60 10.27 -12.33
N LEU A 139 -1.07 11.35 -11.69
CA LEU A 139 -0.39 11.98 -10.56
C LEU A 139 -0.16 10.99 -9.42
N THR A 140 -1.20 10.28 -9.01
CA THR A 140 -1.12 9.40 -7.85
C THR A 140 -0.34 8.11 -8.16
N SER A 141 -0.19 7.72 -9.43
CA SER A 141 0.67 6.61 -9.86
C SER A 141 2.13 7.01 -9.93
N VAL A 142 2.43 8.21 -10.44
CA VAL A 142 3.80 8.76 -10.45
C VAL A 142 4.32 8.97 -9.03
N LEU A 143 3.53 9.58 -8.15
CA LEU A 143 3.94 9.79 -6.76
C LEU A 143 4.12 8.45 -6.01
N PHE A 144 3.23 7.48 -6.26
CA PHE A 144 3.39 6.13 -5.75
C PHE A 144 4.70 5.50 -6.22
N ALA A 145 5.05 5.61 -7.50
CA ALA A 145 6.31 5.08 -8.00
C ALA A 145 7.53 5.77 -7.39
N LEU A 146 7.49 7.09 -7.20
CA LEU A 146 8.61 7.84 -6.63
C LEU A 146 8.91 7.46 -5.17
N VAL A 147 7.88 7.23 -4.34
CA VAL A 147 8.10 6.82 -2.93
C VAL A 147 8.69 5.43 -2.81
N HIS A 148 8.59 4.61 -3.85
CA HIS A 148 9.21 3.28 -3.89
C HIS A 148 10.71 3.33 -4.25
N HIS A 149 11.28 4.54 -4.40
CA HIS A 149 12.71 4.78 -4.64
C HIS A 149 13.29 3.85 -5.73
N PRO A 150 12.74 3.86 -6.96
CA PRO A 150 13.20 2.98 -8.02
C PRO A 150 14.64 3.34 -8.43
N GLY A 151 15.53 2.36 -8.40
CA GLY A 151 16.93 2.52 -8.82
C GLY A 151 17.13 2.52 -10.35
N THR A 152 16.12 2.14 -11.13
CA THR A 152 16.18 2.08 -12.60
C THR A 152 14.88 2.62 -13.22
N ILE A 153 14.96 3.04 -14.48
CA ILE A 153 13.78 3.47 -15.25
C ILE A 153 12.77 2.33 -15.42
N LEU A 154 13.24 1.08 -15.56
CA LEU A 154 12.37 -0.10 -15.65
C LEU A 154 11.61 -0.33 -14.34
N ALA A 155 12.28 -0.21 -13.19
CA ALA A 155 11.63 -0.29 -11.88
C ALA A 155 10.62 0.85 -11.67
N TRP A 156 10.95 2.07 -12.13
CA TRP A 156 10.00 3.18 -12.11
C TRP A 156 8.77 2.89 -12.96
N CYS A 157 8.95 2.41 -14.21
CA CYS A 157 7.86 1.99 -15.09
C CYS A 157 7.00 0.88 -14.45
N LEU A 158 7.61 -0.09 -13.78
CA LEU A 158 6.91 -1.14 -13.02
C LEU A 158 6.00 -0.51 -11.97
N TYR A 159 6.54 0.31 -11.06
CA TYR A 159 5.72 0.92 -10.01
C TYR A 159 4.67 1.90 -10.53
N VAL A 160 4.94 2.64 -11.62
CA VAL A 160 3.93 3.48 -12.27
C VAL A 160 2.78 2.61 -12.79
N SER A 161 3.10 1.47 -13.40
CA SER A 161 2.10 0.53 -13.94
C SER A 161 1.26 -0.10 -12.82
N LEU A 162 1.88 -0.52 -11.72
CA LEU A 162 1.18 -1.03 -10.53
C LEU A 162 0.26 0.07 -9.94
N GLY A 163 0.80 1.28 -9.78
CA GLY A 163 0.05 2.45 -9.32
C GLY A 163 -1.18 2.75 -10.20
N MET A 164 -1.02 2.66 -11.51
CA MET A 164 -2.11 2.90 -12.47
C MET A 164 -3.25 1.92 -12.27
N PHE A 165 -2.98 0.62 -12.09
CA PHE A 165 -4.01 -0.38 -11.86
C PHE A 165 -4.70 -0.23 -10.51
N LEU A 166 -3.96 0.10 -9.44
CA LEU A 166 -4.56 0.49 -8.16
C LEU A 166 -5.50 1.70 -8.34
N GLY A 167 -5.07 2.72 -9.09
CA GLY A 167 -5.90 3.87 -9.45
C GLY A 167 -7.17 3.50 -10.23
N MET A 168 -7.06 2.55 -11.17
CA MET A 168 -8.21 2.05 -11.92
C MET A 168 -9.19 1.28 -11.05
N VAL A 169 -8.71 0.44 -10.13
CA VAL A 169 -9.57 -0.25 -9.16
C VAL A 169 -10.24 0.73 -8.22
N ARG A 170 -9.53 1.77 -7.75
CA ARG A 170 -10.13 2.88 -6.98
C ARG A 170 -11.27 3.56 -7.72
N TYR A 171 -11.11 3.80 -9.02
CA TYR A 171 -12.10 4.48 -9.85
C TYR A 171 -13.33 3.59 -10.11
N LYS A 172 -13.10 2.30 -10.41
CA LYS A 172 -14.15 1.37 -10.82
C LYS A 172 -14.86 0.66 -9.67
N SER A 173 -14.24 0.62 -8.51
CA SER A 173 -14.82 0.15 -7.25
C SER A 173 -14.84 1.31 -6.25
N ASP A 174 -14.00 1.26 -5.23
CA ASP A 174 -13.86 2.27 -4.19
C ASP A 174 -12.47 2.18 -3.54
N LEU A 175 -12.28 2.99 -2.50
CA LEU A 175 -11.04 3.00 -1.72
C LEU A 175 -10.75 1.65 -1.07
N TRP A 176 -11.78 0.98 -0.54
CA TRP A 176 -11.66 -0.34 0.08
C TRP A 176 -11.26 -1.42 -0.93
N GLY A 177 -11.76 -1.34 -2.17
CA GLY A 177 -11.31 -2.20 -3.26
C GLY A 177 -9.83 -1.99 -3.59
N SER A 178 -9.37 -0.74 -3.65
CA SER A 178 -7.94 -0.44 -3.89
C SER A 178 -7.04 -0.91 -2.75
N MET A 179 -7.42 -0.63 -1.49
CA MET A 179 -6.76 -1.14 -0.27
C MET A 179 -6.70 -2.66 -0.25
N GLY A 180 -7.81 -3.33 -0.57
CA GLY A 180 -7.87 -4.78 -0.62
C GLY A 180 -6.95 -5.37 -1.69
N LEU A 181 -6.92 -4.77 -2.89
CA LEU A 181 -6.01 -5.21 -3.95
C LEU A 181 -4.55 -5.06 -3.54
N HIS A 182 -4.17 -3.90 -3.02
CA HIS A 182 -2.80 -3.63 -2.59
C HIS A 182 -2.39 -4.58 -1.47
N LEU A 183 -3.26 -4.81 -0.49
CA LEU A 183 -3.02 -5.79 0.56
C LEU A 183 -2.80 -7.20 0.00
N VAL A 184 -3.71 -7.68 -0.85
CA VAL A 184 -3.58 -9.02 -1.46
C VAL A 184 -2.28 -9.14 -2.25
N TRP A 185 -1.89 -8.07 -2.96
CA TRP A 185 -0.62 -8.03 -3.68
C TRP A 185 0.58 -8.16 -2.73
N ASN A 186 0.62 -7.37 -1.65
CA ASN A 186 1.71 -7.43 -0.67
C ASN A 186 1.79 -8.79 0.04
N LEU A 187 0.64 -9.40 0.36
CA LEU A 187 0.59 -10.74 0.95
C LEU A 187 1.08 -11.82 -0.01
N LEU A 188 0.74 -11.73 -1.30
CA LEU A 188 1.27 -12.64 -2.33
C LEU A 188 2.79 -12.52 -2.42
N VAL A 189 3.31 -11.30 -2.60
CA VAL A 189 4.75 -11.05 -2.71
C VAL A 189 5.47 -11.55 -1.46
N TYR A 190 4.96 -11.23 -0.27
CA TYR A 190 5.49 -11.75 1.00
C TYR A 190 5.56 -13.27 1.03
N SER A 191 4.48 -13.95 0.61
CA SER A 191 4.40 -15.42 0.61
C SER A 191 5.36 -16.05 -0.39
N LEU A 192 5.55 -15.43 -1.56
CA LEU A 192 6.51 -15.90 -2.56
C LEU A 192 7.96 -15.72 -2.11
N LEU A 193 8.26 -14.75 -1.25
CA LEU A 193 9.59 -14.52 -0.69
C LEU A 193 9.94 -15.46 0.48
N LEU A 194 9.00 -16.29 0.94
CA LEU A 194 9.26 -17.32 1.96
C LEU A 194 9.89 -18.60 1.39
N PHE A 195 9.88 -18.78 0.07
CA PHE A 195 10.37 -19.96 -0.65
C PHE A 195 11.46 -19.57 -1.65
#